data_AF-A0A7K4D7Z9-F1
#
_entry.id   AF-A0A7K4D7Z9-F1
#
_cell.length_a   1.000
_cell.length_b   1.000
_cell.length_c   1.000
_cell.angle_alpha   90.00
_cell.angle_beta   90.00
_cell.angle_gamma   90.00
#
_symmetry.space_group_name_H-M   'P 1'
#
loop_
_entity.id
_entity.type
_entity.pdbx_description
1 polymer ?
#
loop_
_entity_poly.entity_id
_entity_poly.type
_entity_poly.pdbx_seq_one_letter_code
_entity_poly.pdbx_strand_id
1 'polypeptide(L)'
;PVVSGSIILVIGLSLAPAAISMAATNWWIALVALGTTVIVRLYTKGFIKMLPVLCGIAAGYITALFTGNVSWEAVSSAGWLGIPAFVLPKFSLYALMVIVPVILAPTIEHFGDIFAISAVTGQKFYEDPGIPRTLTRSLPTL
;
A
#
# COMPACT_ATOMS: atom_id res chain seq x y z
N PRO A 1 -10.77 -17.42 -8.25
CA PRO A 1 -11.03 -16.79 -6.94
C PRO A 1 -10.22 -17.42 -5.77
N VAL A 2 -10.12 -18.75 -5.68
CA VAL A 2 -9.46 -19.44 -4.54
C VAL A 2 -7.96 -19.14 -4.45
N VAL A 3 -7.27 -19.01 -5.58
CA VAL A 3 -5.80 -18.79 -5.63
C VAL A 3 -5.40 -17.33 -5.40
N SER A 4 -6.09 -16.36 -6.02
CA SER A 4 -5.75 -14.94 -5.83
C SER A 4 -6.05 -14.48 -4.41
N GLY A 5 -7.18 -14.91 -3.83
CA GLY A 5 -7.56 -14.55 -2.46
C GLY A 5 -6.59 -15.12 -1.41
N SER A 6 -6.13 -16.36 -1.57
CA SER A 6 -5.17 -16.96 -0.65
C SER A 6 -3.82 -16.25 -0.70
N ILE A 7 -3.36 -15.85 -1.88
CA ILE A 7 -2.08 -15.15 -2.05
C ILE A 7 -2.13 -13.73 -1.46
N ILE A 8 -3.22 -12.98 -1.69
CA ILE A 8 -3.41 -11.65 -1.07
C ILE A 8 -3.39 -11.76 0.46
N LEU A 9 -4.04 -12.79 1.03
CA LEU A 9 -4.02 -13.03 2.47
C LEU A 9 -2.61 -13.33 2.98
N VAL A 10 -1.83 -14.15 2.26
CA VAL A 10 -0.43 -14.46 2.62
C VAL A 10 0.45 -13.22 2.55
N ILE A 11 0.28 -12.36 1.53
CA ILE A 11 1.01 -11.09 1.43
C ILE A 11 0.65 -10.17 2.61
N GLY A 12 -0.65 -10.04 2.95
CA GLY A 12 -1.08 -9.25 4.10
C GLY A 12 -0.52 -9.77 5.42
N LEU A 13 -0.52 -11.10 5.62
CA LEU A 13 -0.02 -11.73 6.84
C LEU A 13 1.50 -11.66 6.95
N SER A 14 2.25 -11.69 5.84
CA SER A 14 3.71 -11.58 5.84
C SER A 14 4.19 -10.17 6.24
N LEU A 15 3.36 -9.14 6.05
CA LEU A 15 3.62 -7.76 6.47
C LEU A 15 3.20 -7.48 7.93
N ALA A 16 2.40 -8.36 8.54
CA ALA A 16 1.91 -8.17 9.90
C ALA A 16 3.02 -8.03 10.97
N PRO A 17 4.13 -8.82 10.94
CA PRO A 17 5.21 -8.67 11.91
C PRO A 17 5.88 -7.28 11.87
N ALA A 18 6.05 -6.72 10.67
CA ALA A 18 6.60 -5.37 10.51
C ALA A 18 5.66 -4.31 11.11
N ALA A 19 4.36 -4.43 10.85
CA ALA A 19 3.35 -3.55 11.43
C ALA A 19 3.33 -3.62 12.97
N ILE A 20 3.44 -4.82 13.55
CA ILE A 20 3.51 -5.01 15.01
C ILE A 20 4.80 -4.40 15.58
N SER A 21 5.93 -4.58 14.89
CA SER A 21 7.20 -3.98 15.31
C SER A 21 7.14 -2.44 15.32
N MET A 22 6.49 -1.84 14.33
CA MET A 22 6.25 -0.39 14.30
C MET A 22 5.27 0.06 15.40
N ALA A 23 4.20 -0.71 15.63
CA ALA A 23 3.25 -0.42 16.69
C ALA A 23 3.89 -0.52 18.09
N ALA A 24 4.85 -1.42 18.27
CA ALA A 24 5.57 -1.58 19.53
C ALA A 24 6.40 -0.36 19.93
N THR A 25 6.73 0.53 18.98
CA THR A 25 7.35 1.83 19.31
C THR A 25 6.43 2.70 20.17
N ASN A 26 5.12 2.69 19.88
CA ASN A 26 4.14 3.38 20.72
C ASN A 26 2.73 2.78 20.52
N TRP A 27 2.40 1.80 21.37
CA TRP A 27 1.13 1.09 21.28
C TRP A 27 -0.09 2.00 21.43
N TRP A 28 0.03 3.07 22.20
CA TRP A 28 -1.08 3.99 22.44
C TRP A 28 -1.50 4.70 21.15
N ILE A 29 -0.54 5.28 20.42
CA ILE A 29 -0.80 5.94 19.14
C ILE A 29 -1.30 4.93 18.10
N ALA A 30 -0.69 3.74 18.06
CA ALA A 30 -1.08 2.69 17.14
C ALA A 30 -2.53 2.23 17.35
N LEU A 31 -2.96 2.05 18.61
CA LEU A 31 -4.33 1.68 18.96
C LEU A 31 -5.33 2.80 18.64
N VAL A 32 -4.97 4.06 18.83
CA VAL A 32 -5.84 5.18 18.43
C VAL A 32 -6.02 5.22 16.92
N ALA A 33 -4.95 5.04 16.13
CA ALA A 33 -5.03 5.01 14.67
C ALA A 33 -5.87 3.82 14.16
N LEU A 34 -5.63 2.62 14.70
CA LEU A 34 -6.37 1.41 14.37
C LEU A 34 -7.84 1.51 14.79
N GLY A 35 -8.09 1.93 16.04
CA GLY A 35 -9.43 2.11 16.59
C GLY A 35 -10.25 3.12 15.78
N THR A 36 -9.65 4.26 15.43
CA THR A 36 -10.30 5.26 14.56
C THR A 36 -10.63 4.67 13.19
N THR A 37 -9.70 3.94 12.58
CA THR A 37 -9.93 3.27 11.28
C THR A 37 -11.12 2.32 11.35
N VAL A 38 -11.19 1.49 12.38
CA VAL A 38 -12.29 0.53 12.60
C VAL A 38 -13.61 1.25 12.86
N ILE A 39 -13.62 2.25 13.75
CA ILE A 39 -14.82 3.03 14.08
C ILE A 39 -15.36 3.73 12.84
N VAL A 40 -14.50 4.39 12.06
CA VAL A 40 -14.90 5.08 10.83
C VAL A 40 -15.49 4.08 9.83
N ARG A 41 -14.84 2.92 9.64
CA ARG A 41 -15.33 1.89 8.71
C ARG A 41 -16.71 1.33 9.12
N LEU A 42 -16.97 1.18 10.41
CA LEU A 42 -18.21 0.56 10.92
C LEU A 42 -19.37 1.55 11.07
N TYR A 43 -19.11 2.75 11.62
CA TYR A 43 -20.17 3.64 12.10
C TYR A 43 -20.44 4.86 11.22
N THR A 44 -19.54 5.21 10.30
CA THR A 44 -19.77 6.36 9.40
C THR A 44 -20.52 5.98 8.13
N LYS A 45 -21.05 6.98 7.42
CA LYS A 45 -21.78 6.84 6.15
C LYS A 45 -21.22 7.80 5.11
N GLY A 46 -21.58 7.55 3.85
CA GLY A 46 -21.17 8.39 2.72
C GLY A 46 -19.67 8.32 2.45
N PHE A 47 -19.10 9.44 2.03
CA PHE A 47 -17.71 9.55 1.57
C PHE A 47 -16.67 9.16 2.63
N ILE A 48 -16.90 9.51 3.90
CA ILE A 48 -15.95 9.25 4.99
C ILE A 48 -15.73 7.74 5.20
N LYS A 49 -16.76 6.91 4.97
CA LYS A 49 -16.66 5.44 5.07
C LYS A 49 -15.72 4.81 4.02
N MET A 50 -15.42 5.54 2.94
CA MET A 50 -14.48 5.13 1.90
C MET A 50 -13.01 5.41 2.27
N LEU A 51 -12.77 6.31 3.24
CA LEU A 51 -11.43 6.77 3.63
C LEU A 51 -11.06 6.45 5.11
N PRO A 52 -11.35 5.24 5.64
CA PRO A 52 -11.13 4.95 7.05
C PRO A 52 -9.65 5.02 7.45
N VAL A 53 -8.75 4.56 6.58
CA VAL A 53 -7.30 4.56 6.83
C VAL A 53 -6.76 5.99 6.93
N LEU A 54 -7.21 6.91 6.07
CA LEU A 54 -6.81 8.31 6.14
C LEU A 54 -7.27 8.96 7.44
N CYS A 55 -8.48 8.67 7.90
CA CYS A 55 -8.98 9.14 9.19
C CYS A 55 -8.14 8.60 10.35
N GLY A 56 -7.74 7.32 10.29
CA GLY A 56 -6.85 6.70 11.27
C GLY A 56 -5.46 7.36 11.32
N ILE A 57 -4.87 7.64 10.16
CA ILE A 57 -3.59 8.36 10.06
C ILE A 57 -3.70 9.75 10.66
N ALA A 58 -4.76 10.50 10.33
CA ALA A 58 -4.98 11.84 10.86
C ALA A 58 -5.13 11.83 12.39
N ALA A 59 -5.96 10.93 12.94
CA ALA A 59 -6.14 10.82 14.39
C ALA A 59 -4.86 10.35 15.12
N GLY A 60 -4.13 9.39 14.54
CA GLY A 60 -2.84 8.95 15.05
C GLY A 60 -1.81 10.09 15.09
N TYR A 61 -1.73 10.88 14.01
CA TYR A 61 -0.83 12.03 13.94
C TYR A 61 -1.21 13.13 14.95
N ILE A 62 -2.50 13.47 15.07
CA ILE A 62 -2.98 14.42 16.08
C ILE A 62 -2.62 13.94 17.50
N THR A 63 -2.76 12.65 17.77
CA THR A 63 -2.38 12.07 19.07
C THR A 63 -0.86 12.15 19.29
N ALA A 64 -0.07 11.87 18.26
CA ALA A 64 1.39 12.02 18.31
C ALA A 64 1.82 13.45 18.61
N LEU A 65 1.13 14.46 18.05
CA LEU A 65 1.37 15.87 18.34
C LEU A 65 1.15 16.19 19.81
N PHE A 66 0.01 15.79 20.39
CA PHE A 66 -0.30 16.08 21.80
C PHE A 66 0.58 15.31 22.79
N THR A 67 1.12 14.16 22.39
CA THR A 67 2.01 13.34 23.20
C THR A 67 3.49 13.68 23.01
N GLY A 68 3.82 14.68 22.19
CA GLY A 68 5.20 15.13 21.96
C GLY A 68 6.05 14.17 21.12
N ASN A 69 5.43 13.22 20.41
CA ASN A 69 6.12 12.20 19.60
C ASN A 69 6.40 12.67 18.16
N VAL A 70 6.31 13.97 17.88
CA VAL A 70 6.55 14.55 16.55
C VAL A 70 7.77 15.46 16.59
N SER A 71 8.78 15.14 15.78
CA SER A 71 9.93 16.01 15.53
C SER A 71 9.67 16.89 14.31
N TRP A 72 9.95 18.19 14.46
CA TRP A 72 9.84 19.19 13.40
C TRP A 72 11.15 19.43 12.66
N GLU A 73 12.24 18.78 13.07
CA GLU A 73 13.59 19.01 12.55
C GLU A 73 13.66 18.79 11.03
N ALA A 74 13.08 17.70 10.54
CA ALA A 74 13.06 17.36 9.12
C ALA A 74 12.26 18.38 8.28
N VAL A 75 11.23 19.01 8.86
CA VAL A 75 10.45 20.06 8.17
C VAL A 75 11.21 21.37 8.17
N SER A 76 11.86 21.72 9.28
CA SER A 76 12.62 22.97 9.42
C SER A 76 13.90 23.02 8.58
N SER A 77 14.50 21.86 8.31
CA SER A 77 15.73 21.73 7.53
C SER A 77 15.48 21.40 6.05
N ALA A 78 14.21 21.19 5.66
CA ALA A 78 13.85 20.89 4.28
C ALA A 78 13.94 22.13 3.38
N GLY A 79 14.50 21.95 2.18
CA GLY A 79 14.40 22.94 1.12
C GLY A 79 13.00 22.98 0.52
N TRP A 80 12.58 24.15 0.01
CA TRP A 80 11.32 24.31 -0.72
C TRP A 80 11.24 23.44 -1.99
N LEU A 81 12.40 23.14 -2.59
CA LEU A 81 12.55 22.23 -3.73
C LEU A 81 13.59 21.17 -3.36
N GLY A 82 13.16 19.90 -3.35
CA GLY A 82 14.03 18.75 -3.15
C GLY A 82 14.15 17.96 -4.45
N ILE A 83 15.36 17.87 -5.00
CA ILE A 83 15.66 16.93 -6.09
C ILE A 83 16.03 15.60 -5.43
N PRO A 84 15.35 14.48 -5.74
CA PRO A 84 15.71 13.18 -5.16
C PRO A 84 17.12 12.79 -5.59
N ALA A 85 17.86 12.13 -4.69
CA ALA A 85 19.19 11.64 -5.01
C ALA A 85 19.11 10.59 -6.13
N PHE A 86 19.78 10.87 -7.25
CA PHE A 86 19.87 9.92 -8.35
C PHE A 86 20.88 8.83 -8.00
N VAL A 87 20.43 7.58 -8.05
CA VAL A 87 21.28 6.40 -7.87
C VAL A 87 21.37 5.67 -9.21
N LEU A 88 22.60 5.43 -9.68
CA LEU A 88 22.82 4.67 -10.91
C LEU A 88 22.53 3.19 -10.68
N PRO A 89 21.92 2.49 -11.67
CA PRO A 89 21.66 1.06 -11.55
C PRO A 89 22.98 0.29 -11.52
N LYS A 90 23.12 -0.61 -10.53
CA LYS A 90 24.25 -1.53 -10.42
C LYS A 90 23.79 -2.93 -10.80
N PHE A 91 24.35 -3.49 -11.86
CA PHE A 91 24.06 -4.86 -12.26
C PHE A 91 24.75 -5.85 -11.32
N SER A 92 23.96 -6.73 -10.71
CA SER A 92 24.43 -7.81 -9.86
C SER A 92 23.57 -9.05 -10.13
N LEU A 93 24.21 -10.12 -10.59
CA LEU A 93 23.53 -11.38 -10.85
C LEU A 93 22.91 -11.96 -9.55
N TYR A 94 23.60 -11.78 -8.42
CA TYR A 94 23.08 -12.16 -7.11
C TYR A 94 21.79 -11.40 -6.76
N ALA A 95 21.77 -10.08 -6.94
CA ALA A 95 20.57 -9.28 -6.66
C ALA A 95 19.40 -9.69 -7.58
N LEU A 96 19.69 -9.99 -8.84
CA LEU A 96 18.69 -10.47 -9.79
C LEU A 96 18.07 -11.80 -9.34
N MET A 97 18.90 -12.77 -8.92
CA MET A 97 18.42 -14.07 -8.42
C MET A 97 17.54 -13.94 -7.17
N VAL A 98 17.83 -12.99 -6.29
CA VAL A 98 17.04 -12.73 -5.07
C VAL A 98 15.73 -12.02 -5.40
N ILE A 99 15.73 -11.08 -6.35
CA ILE A 99 14.55 -10.28 -6.71
C ILE A 99 13.55 -11.06 -7.58
N VAL A 100 14.02 -11.95 -8.47
CA VAL A 100 13.14 -12.67 -9.41
C VAL A 100 11.98 -13.39 -8.70
N PRO A 101 12.19 -14.16 -7.60
CA PRO A 101 11.10 -14.76 -6.84
C PRO A 101 10.15 -13.72 -6.22
N VAL A 102 10.66 -12.57 -5.78
CA VAL A 102 9.87 -11.51 -5.15
C VAL A 102 8.87 -10.89 -6.12
N ILE A 103 9.25 -10.74 -7.40
CA ILE A 103 8.40 -10.16 -8.46
C ILE A 103 7.15 -11.01 -8.74
N LEU A 104 7.15 -12.30 -8.38
CA LEU A 104 5.98 -13.16 -8.54
C LEU A 104 4.79 -12.67 -7.69
N ALA A 105 5.03 -12.12 -6.50
CA ALA A 105 3.96 -11.63 -5.64
C ALA A 105 3.19 -10.43 -6.26
N PRO A 106 3.85 -9.33 -6.68
CA PRO A 106 3.18 -8.23 -7.39
C PRO A 106 2.52 -8.67 -8.70
N THR A 107 3.12 -9.64 -9.41
CA THR A 107 2.53 -10.17 -10.64
C THR A 107 1.18 -10.82 -10.34
N ILE A 108 1.08 -11.65 -9.29
CA ILE A 108 -0.15 -12.31 -8.88
C ILE A 108 -1.16 -11.33 -8.27
N GLU A 109 -0.70 -10.34 -7.52
CA GLU A 109 -1.51 -9.23 -7.00
C GLU A 109 -2.19 -8.48 -8.16
N HIS A 110 -1.45 -8.16 -9.22
CA HIS A 110 -1.98 -7.52 -10.42
C HIS A 110 -3.11 -8.32 -11.07
N PHE A 111 -3.00 -9.66 -11.15
CA PHE A 111 -4.11 -10.49 -11.62
C PHE A 111 -5.34 -10.36 -10.72
N GLY A 112 -5.15 -10.39 -9.40
CA GLY A 112 -6.22 -10.21 -8.43
C GLY A 112 -6.97 -8.89 -8.63
N ASP A 113 -6.22 -7.80 -8.80
CA ASP A 113 -6.77 -6.46 -9.01
C ASP A 113 -7.53 -6.35 -10.33
N ILE A 114 -7.00 -6.89 -11.43
CA ILE A 114 -7.70 -6.89 -12.73
C ILE A 114 -9.02 -7.65 -12.63
N PHE A 115 -9.05 -8.80 -11.94
CA PHE A 115 -10.30 -9.53 -11.74
C PHE A 115 -11.29 -8.79 -10.83
N ALA A 116 -10.82 -8.16 -9.75
CA ALA A 116 -11.65 -7.39 -8.84
C ALA A 116 -12.27 -6.16 -9.54
N ILE A 117 -11.46 -5.40 -10.28
CA ILE A 117 -11.91 -4.25 -11.08
C ILE A 117 -12.90 -4.71 -12.15
N SER A 118 -12.61 -5.82 -12.84
CA SER A 118 -13.53 -6.38 -13.85
C SER A 118 -14.89 -6.73 -13.27
N ALA A 119 -14.91 -7.31 -12.06
CA ALA A 119 -16.15 -7.66 -11.37
C ALA A 119 -16.95 -6.43 -10.91
N VAL A 120 -16.27 -5.36 -10.46
CA VAL A 120 -16.92 -4.13 -9.97
C VAL A 120 -17.45 -3.28 -11.14
N THR A 121 -16.72 -3.24 -12.25
CA THR A 121 -17.06 -2.42 -13.43
C THR A 121 -17.96 -3.14 -14.44
N GLY A 122 -18.06 -4.46 -14.37
CA GLY A 122 -18.78 -5.28 -15.35
C GLY A 122 -18.06 -5.43 -16.70
N GLN A 123 -16.80 -4.99 -16.81
CA GLN A 123 -15.99 -5.08 -18.02
C GLN A 123 -14.89 -6.12 -17.86
N LYS A 124 -14.59 -6.89 -18.90
CA LYS A 124 -13.62 -7.99 -18.83
C LYS A 124 -12.22 -7.56 -19.24
N PHE A 125 -11.53 -6.84 -18.36
CA PHE A 125 -10.19 -6.30 -18.66
C PHE A 125 -9.11 -7.36 -18.89
N TYR A 126 -9.34 -8.58 -18.39
CA TYR A 126 -8.48 -9.73 -18.66
C TYR A 126 -8.63 -10.28 -20.09
N GLU A 127 -9.73 -9.96 -20.79
CA GLU A 127 -9.97 -10.28 -22.22
C GLU A 127 -9.57 -9.08 -23.11
N ASP A 128 -10.07 -7.87 -22.82
CA ASP A 128 -9.78 -6.64 -23.56
C ASP A 128 -9.53 -5.48 -22.56
N PRO A 129 -8.32 -4.88 -22.48
CA PRO A 129 -7.17 -4.96 -23.39
C PRO A 129 -6.32 -6.25 -23.28
N GLY A 130 -6.61 -7.10 -22.29
CA GLY A 130 -5.92 -8.36 -22.06
C GLY A 130 -4.75 -8.25 -21.08
N ILE A 131 -4.48 -9.35 -20.36
CA ILE A 131 -3.45 -9.41 -19.31
C ILE A 131 -2.06 -8.91 -19.76
N PRO A 132 -1.50 -9.32 -20.92
CA PRO A 132 -0.17 -8.87 -21.33
C PRO A 132 -0.07 -7.34 -21.46
N ARG A 133 -1.14 -6.69 -21.94
CA ARG A 133 -1.19 -5.22 -22.08
C ARG A 133 -1.29 -4.53 -20.73
N THR A 134 -2.10 -5.08 -19.82
CA THR A 134 -2.22 -4.54 -18.45
C THR A 134 -0.92 -4.69 -17.64
N LEU A 135 -0.12 -5.73 -17.88
CA LEU A 135 1.16 -5.96 -17.19
C LEU A 135 2.31 -5.12 -17.76
N THR A 136 2.42 -5.04 -19.10
CA THR A 136 3.54 -4.35 -19.75
C THR A 136 3.34 -2.85 -19.93
N ARG A 137 2.15 -2.33 -19.57
CA ARG A 137 1.71 -0.97 -19.89
C ARG A 137 1.99 -0.62 -21.37
N SER A 138 1.72 -1.57 -22.27
CA SER A 138 1.72 -1.28 -23.70
C SER A 138 0.42 -0.56 -24.04
N LEU A 139 0.52 0.75 -24.33
CA LEU A 139 -0.57 1.53 -24.91
C LEU A 139 -1.07 0.84 -26.19
N PRO A 140 -2.35 1.00 -26.58
CA PRO A 140 -2.83 0.52 -27.86
C PRO A 140 -1.91 1.07 -28.94
N THR A 141 -1.22 0.18 -29.64
CA THR A 141 -0.56 0.50 -30.90
C THR A 141 -1.64 0.98 -31.84
N LEU A 142 -1.62 2.28 -32.15
CA LEU A 142 -2.32 2.83 -33.31
C LEU A 142 -1.83 2.15 -34.59
#